data_AF-A0A914U142-F1
#
_entry.id   AF-A0A914U142-F1
#
_cell.length_a   1.000
_cell.length_b   1.000
_cell.length_c   1.000
_cell.angle_alpha   90.00
_cell.angle_beta   90.00
_cell.angle_gamma   90.00
#
_symmetry.space_group_name_H-M   'P 1'
#
loop_
_entity.id
_entity.type
_entity.pdbx_description
1 polymer ?
#
loop_
_entity_poly.entity_id
_entity_poly.type
_entity_poly.pdbx_seq_one_letter_code
_entity_poly.pdbx_strand_id
1 'polypeptide(L)'
;MKFPAPWLIYSVLVHGILGSFGELLDNMINRLSTPLSNFYNESIHQRYGHFIDLNQANIITSIFENFAIFGSIFAVIFLIPRMDTWGRKTIAVYFCASIGIVAALLIIAAKSFKAFELFAIAQIFCGFIRPLKVGVSKAYISECAPDDVRGNGYYGV
;
A
#
# COMPACT_ATOMS: atom_id res chain seq x y z
N MET A 1 28.49 6.91 22.94
CA MET A 1 27.26 6.37 22.34
C MET A 1 27.09 4.94 22.83
N LYS A 2 26.07 4.62 23.63
CA LYS A 2 25.76 3.22 23.98
C LYS A 2 25.16 2.57 22.74
N PHE A 3 25.75 1.47 22.26
CA PHE A 3 25.18 0.71 21.16
C PHE A 3 23.76 0.27 21.54
N PRO A 4 22.77 0.46 20.65
CA PRO A 4 21.43 -0.04 20.90
C PRO A 4 21.49 -1.57 21.03
N ALA A 5 20.75 -2.11 21.98
CA ALA A 5 20.72 -3.54 22.25
C ALA A 5 20.34 -4.33 20.97
N PRO A 6 20.85 -5.55 20.76
CA PRO A 6 20.79 -6.27 19.48
C PRO A 6 19.36 -6.49 18.94
N TRP A 7 18.36 -6.53 19.82
CA TRP A 7 16.94 -6.63 19.45
C TRP A 7 16.39 -5.38 18.74
N LEU A 8 16.93 -4.19 19.02
CA LEU A 8 16.58 -2.95 18.32
C LEU A 8 17.10 -2.98 16.88
N ILE A 9 18.33 -3.43 16.69
CA ILE A 9 18.93 -3.57 15.35
C ILE A 9 18.12 -4.57 14.52
N TYR A 10 17.76 -5.72 15.10
CA TYR A 10 16.86 -6.69 14.46
C TYR A 10 15.51 -6.07 14.07
N SER A 11 14.86 -5.36 14.99
CA SER A 11 13.58 -4.70 14.71
C SER A 11 13.70 -3.69 13.57
N VAL A 12 14.75 -2.87 13.55
CA VAL A 12 14.97 -1.86 12.49
C VAL A 12 15.22 -2.52 11.14
N LEU A 13 16.02 -3.59 11.09
CA LEU A 13 16.26 -4.33 9.85
C LEU A 13 14.98 -4.98 9.31
N VAL A 14 14.20 -5.63 10.18
CA VAL A 14 12.92 -6.25 9.80
C VAL A 14 11.93 -5.20 9.33
N HIS A 15 11.82 -4.05 10.00
CA HIS A 15 10.95 -2.94 9.57
C HIS A 15 11.43 -2.31 8.26
N GLY A 16 12.74 -2.16 8.06
CA GLY A 16 13.30 -1.64 6.82
C GLY A 16 12.98 -2.55 5.64
N ILE A 17 13.27 -3.85 5.75
CA ILE A 17 13.12 -4.80 4.65
C ILE A 17 11.64 -5.09 4.36
N LEU A 18 10.86 -5.45 5.38
CA LEU A 18 9.44 -5.81 5.18
C LEU A 18 8.55 -4.59 4.94
N GLY A 19 8.92 -3.43 5.50
CA GLY A 19 8.21 -2.17 5.26
C GLY A 19 8.39 -1.68 3.82
N SER A 20 9.58 -1.86 3.23
CA SER A 20 9.85 -1.45 1.84
C SER A 20 9.05 -2.25 0.80
N PHE A 21 8.63 -3.48 1.11
CA PHE A 21 7.89 -4.31 0.15
C PHE A 21 6.59 -3.66 -0.33
N GLY A 22 5.83 -3.08 0.59
CA GLY A 22 4.57 -2.39 0.25
C GLY A 22 4.78 -1.16 -0.63
N GLU A 23 5.86 -0.40 -0.41
CA GLU A 23 6.22 0.75 -1.25
C GLU A 23 6.68 0.32 -2.64
N LEU A 24 7.45 -0.76 -2.74
CA LEU A 24 7.89 -1.29 -4.02
C LEU A 24 6.70 -1.71 -4.87
N LEU A 25 5.72 -2.40 -4.28
CA LEU A 25 4.51 -2.81 -4.97
C LEU A 25 3.72 -1.61 -5.52
N ASP A 26 3.48 -0.59 -4.69
CA ASP A 26 2.73 0.61 -5.08
C ASP A 26 3.44 1.40 -6.21
N ASN A 27 4.77 1.54 -6.11
CA ASN A 27 5.57 2.20 -7.14
C ASN A 27 5.61 1.41 -8.46
N MET A 28 5.71 0.07 -8.40
CA MET A 28 5.70 -0.77 -9.59
C MET A 28 4.37 -0.65 -10.33
N ILE A 29 3.25 -0.71 -9.62
CA ILE A 29 1.90 -0.59 -10.19
C ILE A 29 1.74 0.75 -10.93
N ASN A 30 2.15 1.86 -10.32
CA ASN A 30 2.10 3.18 -10.97
C ASN A 30 2.95 3.24 -12.26
N ARG A 31 4.07 2.53 -12.30
CA ARG A 31 4.92 2.42 -13.52
C ARG A 31 4.32 1.52 -14.58
N LEU A 32 3.47 0.57 -14.18
CA LEU A 32 2.83 -0.40 -15.06
C LEU A 32 1.54 0.14 -15.70
N SER A 33 1.14 1.40 -15.50
CA SER A 33 -0.12 1.94 -16.00
C SER A 33 -0.31 1.76 -17.53
N THR A 34 0.74 2.00 -18.33
CA THR A 34 0.70 1.77 -19.79
C THR A 34 0.52 0.29 -20.17
N PRO A 35 1.35 -0.66 -19.69
CA PRO A 35 1.11 -2.09 -19.97
C PRO A 35 -0.18 -2.63 -19.35
N LEU A 36 -0.70 -2.03 -18.27
CA LEU A 36 -2.02 -2.35 -17.70
C LEU A 36 -3.17 -1.99 -18.65
N SER A 37 -3.10 -0.83 -19.29
CA SER A 37 -4.06 -0.40 -20.30
C SER A 37 -4.15 -1.41 -21.46
N ASN A 38 -3.00 -1.94 -21.92
CA ASN A 38 -2.96 -3.00 -22.91
C ASN A 38 -3.57 -4.31 -22.40
N PHE A 39 -3.25 -4.72 -21.17
CA PHE A 39 -3.83 -5.91 -20.54
C PHE A 39 -5.36 -5.84 -20.42
N TYR A 40 -5.92 -4.67 -20.08
CA TYR A 40 -7.36 -4.48 -20.04
C TYR A 40 -7.99 -4.57 -21.43
N ASN A 41 -7.36 -3.97 -22.44
CA ASN A 41 -7.83 -4.05 -23.81
C ASN A 41 -7.87 -5.51 -24.30
N GLU A 42 -6.80 -6.27 -24.07
CA GLU A 42 -6.76 -7.70 -24.40
C GLU A 42 -7.81 -8.52 -23.66
N SER A 43 -8.03 -8.23 -22.38
CA SER A 43 -9.01 -8.94 -21.54
C SER A 43 -10.45 -8.65 -21.96
N ILE A 44 -10.75 -7.40 -22.33
CA ILE A 44 -12.07 -6.99 -22.82
C ILE A 44 -12.32 -7.52 -24.23
N HIS A 45 -11.31 -7.49 -25.10
CA HIS A 45 -11.40 -8.08 -26.43
C HIS A 45 -11.73 -9.58 -26.37
N GLN A 46 -11.10 -10.33 -25.46
CA GLN A 46 -11.39 -11.76 -25.29
C GLN A 46 -12.81 -12.05 -24.78
N ARG A 47 -13.42 -11.13 -24.02
CA ARG A 47 -14.78 -11.34 -23.46
C ARG A 47 -15.90 -10.79 -24.34
N TYR A 48 -15.68 -9.64 -24.98
CA TYR A 48 -16.71 -8.89 -25.72
C TYR A 48 -16.44 -8.81 -27.22
N GLY A 49 -15.30 -9.30 -27.71
CA GLY A 49 -14.96 -9.33 -29.14
C GLY A 49 -14.57 -7.97 -29.75
N HIS A 50 -14.56 -6.89 -28.97
CA HIS A 50 -14.28 -5.54 -29.43
C HIS A 50 -12.99 -4.98 -28.81
N PHE A 51 -12.17 -4.35 -29.64
CA PHE A 51 -11.04 -3.56 -29.15
C PHE A 51 -11.51 -2.18 -28.72
N ILE A 52 -10.94 -1.72 -27.63
CA ILE A 52 -11.22 -0.41 -27.06
C ILE A 52 -10.16 0.57 -27.54
N ASP A 53 -10.54 1.82 -27.76
CA ASP A 53 -9.59 2.89 -28.08
C ASP A 53 -8.62 3.14 -26.89
N LEU A 54 -7.42 3.66 -27.20
CA LEU A 54 -6.38 3.93 -26.20
C LEU A 54 -6.87 4.89 -25.10
N ASN A 55 -7.66 5.90 -25.48
CA ASN A 55 -8.20 6.86 -24.51
C ASN A 55 -9.17 6.18 -23.53
N GLN A 56 -10.04 5.31 -24.05
CA GLN A 56 -10.98 4.54 -23.24
C GLN A 56 -10.27 3.53 -22.32
N ALA A 57 -9.22 2.85 -22.81
CA ALA A 57 -8.42 1.93 -22.00
C ALA A 57 -7.69 2.66 -20.84
N ASN A 58 -7.20 3.88 -21.07
CA ASN A 58 -6.59 4.72 -20.03
C ASN A 58 -7.60 5.20 -18.97
N ILE A 59 -8.83 5.52 -19.40
CA ILE A 59 -9.92 5.86 -18.48
C ILE A 59 -10.25 4.67 -17.58
N ILE A 60 -10.38 3.47 -18.17
CA ILE A 60 -10.63 2.23 -17.42
C ILE A 60 -9.51 1.97 -16.42
N THR A 61 -8.26 2.12 -16.85
CA THR A 61 -7.07 1.97 -15.99
C THR A 61 -7.12 2.92 -14.80
N SER A 62 -7.42 4.20 -15.04
CA SER A 62 -7.57 5.22 -13.98
C SER A 62 -8.71 4.89 -13.01
N ILE A 63 -9.84 4.38 -13.52
CA ILE A 63 -10.97 3.96 -12.67
C ILE A 63 -10.53 2.81 -11.75
N PHE A 64 -9.81 1.82 -12.28
CA PHE A 64 -9.32 0.69 -11.49
C PHE A 64 -8.28 1.11 -10.45
N GLU A 65 -7.35 2.00 -10.80
CA GLU A 65 -6.37 2.57 -9.87
C GLU A 65 -7.05 3.36 -8.73
N ASN A 66 -8.17 4.04 -9.00
CA ASN A 66 -8.93 4.77 -7.96
C ASN A 66 -9.56 3.87 -6.89
N PHE A 67 -9.72 2.56 -7.11
CA PHE A 67 -10.16 1.65 -6.05
C PHE A 67 -9.17 1.60 -4.86
N ALA A 68 -7.90 1.93 -5.09
CA ALA A 68 -6.93 2.07 -4.00
C ALA A 68 -7.28 3.21 -3.01
N ILE A 69 -8.00 4.24 -3.47
CA ILE A 69 -8.46 5.34 -2.60
C ILE A 69 -9.55 4.82 -1.65
N PHE A 70 -10.48 4.01 -2.15
CA PHE A 70 -11.51 3.38 -1.30
C PHE A 70 -10.87 2.49 -0.24
N GLY A 71 -9.85 1.71 -0.61
CA GLY A 71 -9.04 0.96 0.33
C GLY A 71 -8.43 1.88 1.39
N SER A 72 -7.77 2.96 0.96
CA SER A 72 -7.12 3.92 1.86
C SER A 72 -8.10 4.51 2.88
N ILE A 73 -9.29 4.93 2.45
CA ILE A 73 -10.34 5.48 3.34
C ILE A 73 -10.75 4.45 4.38
N PHE A 74 -11.01 3.22 3.96
CA PHE A 74 -11.39 2.14 4.86
C PHE A 74 -10.29 1.85 5.90
N ALA A 75 -9.03 1.83 5.48
CA ALA A 75 -7.92 1.64 6.42
C ALA A 75 -7.78 2.78 7.43
N VAL A 76 -8.00 4.04 7.02
CA VAL A 76 -7.99 5.18 7.94
C VAL A 76 -9.09 5.07 8.99
N ILE A 77 -10.31 4.68 8.59
CA ILE A 77 -11.46 4.61 9.50
C ILE A 77 -11.35 3.41 10.45
N PHE A 78 -10.97 2.24 9.94
CA PHE A 78 -11.05 0.99 10.71
C PHE A 78 -9.72 0.52 11.28
N LEU A 79 -8.64 0.63 10.51
CA LEU A 79 -7.36 0.03 10.88
C LEU A 79 -6.51 0.98 11.74
N ILE A 80 -6.45 2.28 11.41
CA ILE A 80 -5.66 3.24 12.17
C ILE A 80 -6.09 3.32 13.65
N PRO A 81 -7.37 3.49 14.01
CA PRO A 81 -7.77 3.55 15.42
C PRO A 81 -7.48 2.24 16.18
N ARG A 82 -7.47 1.12 15.45
CA ARG A 82 -7.21 -0.20 16.03
C ARG A 82 -5.72 -0.47 16.25
N MET A 83 -4.84 0.35 15.67
CA MET A 83 -3.38 0.28 15.87
C MET A 83 -2.95 0.42 17.33
N ASP A 84 -3.65 1.23 18.11
CA ASP A 84 -3.32 1.41 19.53
C ASP A 84 -3.70 0.18 20.38
N THR A 85 -4.65 -0.65 19.92
CA THR A 85 -5.12 -1.83 20.68
C THR A 85 -4.35 -3.11 20.38
N TRP A 86 -3.89 -3.31 19.14
CA TRP A 86 -3.24 -4.55 18.69
C TRP A 86 -1.71 -4.49 18.71
N GLY A 87 -1.15 -3.35 19.14
CA GLY A 87 0.28 -3.10 19.20
C GLY A 87 0.82 -2.54 17.87
N ARG A 88 1.42 -1.35 17.97
CA ARG A 88 1.88 -0.55 16.83
C ARG A 88 2.89 -1.29 15.94
N LYS A 89 3.84 -2.00 16.54
CA LYS A 89 4.87 -2.78 15.80
C LYS A 89 4.28 -3.97 15.03
N THR A 90 3.25 -4.61 15.58
CA THR A 90 2.68 -5.83 15.02
C THR A 90 1.82 -5.53 13.80
N ILE A 91 0.94 -4.51 13.88
CA ILE A 91 0.16 -4.06 12.73
C ILE A 91 1.06 -3.42 11.68
N ALA A 92 2.02 -2.60 12.09
CA ALA A 92 2.88 -1.89 11.15
C ALA A 92 3.56 -2.80 10.13
N VAL A 93 4.08 -3.93 10.60
CA VAL A 93 4.96 -4.78 9.80
C VAL A 93 4.26 -6.04 9.37
N TYR A 94 3.77 -6.84 10.31
CA TYR A 94 3.20 -8.15 9.95
C TYR A 94 1.90 -7.98 9.17
N PHE A 95 1.03 -7.05 9.58
CA PHE A 95 -0.22 -6.85 8.87
C PHE A 95 0.00 -6.19 7.50
N CYS A 96 0.80 -5.13 7.40
CA CYS A 96 1.15 -4.53 6.10
C CYS A 96 1.85 -5.51 5.16
N ALA A 97 2.82 -6.29 5.65
CA ALA A 97 3.51 -7.28 4.83
C ALA A 97 2.57 -8.38 4.36
N SER A 98 1.69 -8.88 5.24
CA SER A 98 0.71 -9.91 4.87
C SER A 98 -0.27 -9.41 3.80
N ILE A 99 -0.78 -8.18 3.94
CA ILE A 99 -1.64 -7.55 2.93
C ILE A 99 -0.89 -7.35 1.63
N GLY A 100 0.37 -6.91 1.69
CA GLY A 100 1.20 -6.75 0.50
C GLY A 100 1.37 -8.06 -0.26
N ILE A 101 1.63 -9.17 0.45
CA ILE A 101 1.76 -10.49 -0.16
C ILE A 101 0.44 -10.91 -0.82
N VAL A 102 -0.70 -10.71 -0.14
CA VAL A 102 -2.02 -11.01 -0.69
C VAL A 102 -2.29 -10.18 -1.96
N ALA A 103 -1.99 -8.88 -1.94
CA ALA A 103 -2.14 -8.01 -3.09
C ALA A 103 -1.26 -8.46 -4.27
N ALA A 104 -0.01 -8.83 -4.02
CA ALA A 104 0.89 -9.34 -5.06
C ALA A 104 0.36 -10.65 -5.67
N LEU A 105 -0.12 -11.59 -4.86
CA LEU A 105 -0.73 -12.84 -5.34
C LEU A 105 -1.98 -12.57 -6.18
N LEU A 106 -2.83 -11.61 -5.78
CA LEU A 106 -4.00 -11.22 -6.54
C LEU A 106 -3.64 -10.61 -7.90
N ILE A 107 -2.60 -9.78 -7.98
CA ILE A 107 -2.12 -9.20 -9.25
C ILE A 107 -1.59 -10.29 -10.18
N ILE A 108 -0.81 -11.24 -9.65
CA ILE A 108 -0.31 -12.38 -10.42
C ILE A 108 -1.49 -13.23 -10.93
N ALA A 109 -2.46 -13.52 -10.05
CA ALA A 109 -3.67 -14.25 -10.42
C ALA A 109 -4.51 -13.50 -11.47
N ALA A 110 -4.65 -12.19 -11.36
CA ALA A 110 -5.36 -11.36 -12.33
C ALA A 110 -4.79 -11.56 -13.75
N LYS A 111 -3.47 -11.59 -13.87
CA LYS A 111 -2.78 -11.86 -15.14
C LYS A 111 -3.03 -13.30 -15.62
N SER A 112 -2.90 -14.30 -14.75
CA SER A 112 -3.07 -15.72 -15.11
C SER A 112 -4.49 -16.05 -15.57
N PHE A 113 -5.51 -15.51 -14.90
CA PHE A 113 -6.92 -15.75 -15.22
C PHE A 113 -7.49 -14.75 -16.25
N LYS A 114 -6.70 -13.76 -16.67
CA LYS A 114 -7.14 -12.65 -17.54
C LYS A 114 -8.42 -11.98 -17.01
N ALA A 115 -8.46 -11.81 -15.69
CA ALA A 115 -9.60 -11.29 -14.96
C ALA A 115 -9.23 -9.93 -14.35
N PHE A 116 -9.72 -8.86 -14.98
CA PHE A 116 -9.48 -7.49 -14.52
C PHE A 116 -10.17 -7.20 -13.17
N GLU A 117 -11.19 -7.97 -12.78
CA GLU A 117 -11.86 -7.83 -11.48
C GLU A 117 -10.92 -8.13 -10.32
N LEU A 118 -10.03 -9.12 -10.48
CA LEU A 118 -9.03 -9.46 -9.47
C LEU A 118 -8.02 -8.33 -9.26
N PHE A 119 -7.74 -7.55 -10.32
CA PHE A 119 -6.88 -6.38 -10.20
C PHE A 119 -7.55 -5.26 -9.40
N ALA A 120 -8.85 -5.03 -9.59
CA ALA A 120 -9.62 -4.07 -8.79
C ALA A 120 -9.55 -4.41 -7.29
N ILE A 121 -9.72 -5.70 -6.96
CA ILE A 121 -9.61 -6.20 -5.59
C ILE A 121 -8.19 -5.98 -5.07
N ALA A 122 -7.16 -6.29 -5.85
CA ALA A 122 -5.78 -6.07 -5.47
C ALA A 122 -5.48 -4.59 -5.16
N GLN A 123 -6.03 -3.66 -5.93
CA GLN A 123 -5.88 -2.22 -5.69
C GLN A 123 -6.45 -1.79 -4.34
N ILE A 124 -7.59 -2.36 -3.92
CA ILE A 124 -8.16 -2.09 -2.58
C ILE A 124 -7.17 -2.51 -1.49
N PHE A 125 -6.56 -3.70 -1.61
CA PHE A 125 -5.56 -4.18 -0.66
C PHE A 125 -4.27 -3.32 -0.68
N CYS A 126 -3.77 -2.93 -1.85
CA CYS A 126 -2.66 -1.98 -1.96
C CYS A 126 -2.98 -0.64 -1.28
N GLY A 127 -4.23 -0.17 -1.41
CA GLY A 127 -4.75 1.01 -0.76
C GLY A 127 -4.64 0.99 0.77
N PHE A 128 -4.75 -0.18 1.41
CA PHE A 128 -4.61 -0.29 2.88
C PHE A 128 -3.20 0.03 3.37
N ILE A 129 -2.18 -0.23 2.54
CA ILE A 129 -0.77 -0.14 2.96
C ILE A 129 -0.34 1.33 3.16
N ARG A 130 -0.79 2.25 2.30
CA ARG A 130 -0.41 3.67 2.34
C ARG A 130 -0.71 4.36 3.69
N PRO A 131 -1.96 4.37 4.19
CA PRO A 131 -2.31 5.05 5.43
C PRO A 131 -1.71 4.37 6.67
N LEU A 132 -1.63 3.04 6.68
CA LEU A 132 -0.98 2.30 7.76
C LEU A 132 0.47 2.74 7.93
N LYS A 133 1.22 2.81 6.82
CA LYS A 133 2.63 3.24 6.86
C LYS A 133 2.79 4.67 7.39
N VAL A 134 1.94 5.60 6.93
CA VAL A 134 1.97 6.99 7.41
C VAL A 134 1.66 7.07 8.91
N GLY A 135 0.68 6.30 9.39
CA GLY A 135 0.35 6.21 10.81
C GLY A 135 1.52 5.69 11.65
N VAL A 136 2.18 4.63 11.19
CA VAL A 136 3.34 4.04 11.87
C VAL A 136 4.52 4.99 11.92
N SER A 137 4.85 5.63 10.79
CA SER A 137 5.97 6.58 10.74
C SER A 137 5.74 7.74 11.71
N LYS A 138 4.52 8.31 11.74
CA LYS A 138 4.16 9.37 12.69
C LYS A 138 4.24 8.88 14.14
N ALA A 139 3.77 7.67 14.44
CA ALA A 139 3.85 7.10 15.79
C ALA A 139 5.29 6.81 16.23
N TYR A 140 6.13 6.29 15.32
CA TYR A 140 7.54 6.02 15.61
C TYR A 140 8.32 7.32 15.85
N ILE A 141 8.09 8.34 15.01
CA ILE A 141 8.69 9.67 15.20
C ILE A 141 8.22 10.28 16.52
N SER A 142 6.92 10.17 16.85
CA SER A 142 6.42 10.70 18.12
C SER A 142 6.94 9.94 19.34
N GLU A 143 7.30 8.67 19.24
CA GLU A 143 7.91 7.89 20.33
C GLU A 143 9.42 8.12 20.47
N CYS A 144 10.13 8.38 19.38
CA CYS A 144 11.58 8.59 19.38
C CYS A 144 11.99 10.07 19.55
N ALA A 145 11.08 11.01 19.30
CA ALA A 145 11.36 12.43 19.45
C ALA A 145 11.49 12.81 20.93
N PRO A 146 12.56 13.53 21.33
CA PRO A 146 12.67 14.08 22.68
C PRO A 146 11.47 15.00 22.97
N ASP A 147 10.99 15.01 24.22
CA ASP A 147 9.76 15.71 24.61
C ASP A 147 9.81 17.22 24.24
N ASP A 148 10.99 17.83 24.17
CA ASP A 148 11.21 19.23 23.80
C ASP A 148 10.89 19.57 22.32
N VAL A 149 10.80 18.57 21.44
CA VAL A 149 10.46 18.74 20.00
C VAL A 149 9.18 18.02 19.60
N ARG A 150 8.47 17.39 20.56
CA ARG A 150 7.15 16.78 20.34
C ARG A 150 6.09 17.87 20.15
N GLY A 151 6.06 18.48 18.96
CA GLY A 151 5.01 19.40 18.52
C GLY A 151 5.43 20.84 18.21
N ASN A 152 6.70 21.20 18.40
CA ASN A 152 7.13 22.61 18.32
C ASN A 152 7.30 23.19 16.90
N GLY A 153 6.53 22.69 15.92
CA GLY A 153 6.36 23.35 14.63
C GLY A 153 5.31 24.47 14.63
N TYR A 154 4.60 24.72 15.74
CA TYR A 154 3.41 25.58 15.74
C TYR A 154 3.33 26.66 16.84
N TYR A 155 4.32 26.83 17.71
CA TYR A 155 4.36 27.97 18.65
C TYR A 155 5.79 28.47 18.85
N GLY A 156 6.22 29.36 17.95
CA GLY A 156 7.40 30.21 18.13
C GLY A 156 6.98 31.67 18.04
N VAL A 157 6.63 32.23 19.20
CA VAL A 157 6.81 33.66 19.52
C VAL A 157 7.98 33.75 20.49
#